data_AF-A0A3D3PFT0-F1
#
_entry.id   AF-A0A3D3PFT0-F1
#
_cell.length_a   1.000
_cell.length_b   1.000
_cell.length_c   1.000
_cell.angle_alpha   90.00
_cell.angle_beta   90.00
_cell.angle_gamma   90.00
#
_symmetry.space_group_name_H-M   'P 1'
#
loop_
_entity.id
_entity.type
_entity.pdbx_description
1 polymer ?
#
loop_
_entity_poly.entity_id
_entity_poly.type
_entity_poly.pdbx_seq_one_letter_code
_entity_poly.pdbx_strand_id
1 'polypeptide(L)'
;YNTSPDKGFVEACDALLANKLKTMEWWDEDRPAKPDGFHTVTGYEAPSVYHRKDGLAVAHWKSSYAAISSDAGMSWSKPFKVPGIITDGAKTWGQRTEDGLYALVYNPANYGSQRWPLAVVTGTDGITFDNMLLVDGEVAQRRFIGRAKDFGLQYVRGISEGDGNPPGSDMWVTYSGNKEDIWTSRVPVPIRYKVEGPVSDKFDKLGVGAQLPDWNLYRPKWAPVSVVAFPSAANKSLQLEDRDPYNYAKAVRVFAEAKVAHVSFKVYARQADKGTLEMEVLDQVGHRPVRVVLGSNGHIQIANGSKMVDAGLYK
;
A
#
# COMPACT_ATOMS: atom_id res chain seq x y z
N TYR A 1 -6.53 34.93 -9.12
CA TYR A 1 -5.99 34.29 -10.33
C TYR A 1 -6.34 35.09 -11.59
N ASN A 2 -7.56 35.65 -11.71
CA ASN A 2 -8.03 36.45 -12.86
C ASN A 2 -7.20 37.67 -13.28
N THR A 3 -6.29 38.18 -12.46
CA THR A 3 -5.40 39.28 -12.82
C THR A 3 -4.08 38.82 -13.45
N SER A 4 -3.87 37.50 -13.58
CA SER A 4 -2.66 36.95 -14.21
C SER A 4 -2.63 37.27 -15.70
N PRO A 5 -1.48 37.69 -16.26
CA PRO A 5 -1.33 37.87 -17.71
C PRO A 5 -1.19 36.53 -18.46
N ASP A 6 -0.88 35.43 -17.76
CA ASP A 6 -0.82 34.09 -18.33
C ASP A 6 -2.24 33.54 -18.52
N LYS A 7 -2.72 33.55 -19.76
CA LYS A 7 -4.05 33.07 -20.12
C LYS A 7 -4.23 31.57 -19.86
N GLY A 8 -3.19 30.76 -20.08
CA GLY A 8 -3.26 29.32 -19.85
C GLY A 8 -3.43 28.99 -18.36
N PHE A 9 -2.78 29.77 -17.48
CA PHE A 9 -3.01 29.67 -16.04
C PHE A 9 -4.44 30.04 -15.64
N VAL A 10 -5.00 31.14 -16.19
CA VAL A 10 -6.38 31.55 -15.90
C VAL A 10 -7.38 30.48 -16.34
N GLU A 11 -7.23 29.98 -17.57
CA GLU A 11 -8.06 28.90 -18.11
C GLU A 11 -7.98 27.61 -17.27
N ALA A 12 -6.79 27.26 -16.76
CA ALA A 12 -6.62 26.12 -15.87
C ALA A 12 -7.34 26.31 -14.52
N CYS A 13 -7.29 27.51 -13.94
CA CYS A 13 -8.05 27.84 -12.73
C CYS A 13 -9.56 27.76 -12.96
N ASP A 14 -10.05 28.30 -14.07
CA ASP A 14 -11.48 28.24 -14.43
C ASP A 14 -11.94 26.79 -14.64
N ALA A 15 -11.14 25.97 -15.32
CA ALA A 15 -11.42 24.55 -15.50
C ALA A 15 -11.47 23.79 -14.16
N LEU A 16 -10.57 24.10 -13.23
CA LEU A 16 -10.57 23.51 -11.89
C LEU A 16 -11.81 23.91 -11.09
N LEU A 17 -12.20 25.19 -11.11
CA LEU A 17 -13.39 25.71 -10.43
C LEU A 17 -14.70 25.15 -11.01
N ALA A 18 -14.71 24.83 -12.30
CA ALA A 18 -15.86 24.22 -12.97
C ALA A 18 -16.00 22.71 -12.67
N ASN A 19 -14.92 22.03 -12.29
CA ASN A 19 -14.91 20.58 -12.10
C ASN A 19 -15.42 20.18 -10.70
N LYS A 20 -16.69 19.78 -10.61
CA LYS A 20 -17.34 19.43 -9.33
C LYS A 20 -16.76 18.21 -8.63
N LEU A 21 -16.18 17.27 -9.37
CA LEU A 21 -15.47 16.12 -8.77
C LEU A 21 -14.17 16.55 -8.08
N LYS A 22 -13.53 17.65 -8.54
CA LYS A 22 -12.33 18.20 -7.90
C LYS A 22 -12.68 19.19 -6.79
N THR A 23 -13.64 20.10 -7.02
CA THR A 23 -13.97 21.14 -6.03
C THR A 23 -14.65 20.60 -4.78
N MET A 24 -15.32 19.44 -4.84
CA MET A 24 -15.86 18.80 -3.62
C MET A 24 -14.78 18.41 -2.60
N GLU A 25 -13.52 18.28 -3.03
CA GLU A 25 -12.40 18.03 -2.13
C GLU A 25 -12.07 19.24 -1.23
N TRP A 26 -12.62 20.43 -1.51
CA TRP A 26 -12.35 21.67 -0.78
C TRP A 26 -13.38 21.99 0.30
N TRP A 27 -14.43 21.17 0.42
CA TRP A 27 -15.52 21.41 1.36
C TRP A 27 -15.02 21.57 2.80
N ASP A 28 -14.02 20.79 3.20
CA ASP A 28 -13.55 20.76 4.60
C ASP A 28 -12.90 22.08 5.03
N GLU A 29 -12.22 22.75 4.10
CA GLU A 29 -11.55 24.03 4.34
C GLU A 29 -12.47 25.24 4.13
N ASP A 30 -13.43 25.14 3.21
CA ASP A 30 -14.27 26.28 2.80
C ASP A 30 -15.46 26.52 3.73
N ARG A 31 -16.28 25.48 3.98
CA ARG A 31 -17.46 25.48 4.90
C ARG A 31 -18.16 26.84 5.02
N PRO A 32 -18.80 27.35 3.94
CA PRO A 32 -19.41 28.67 3.96
C PRO A 32 -20.51 28.75 5.03
N ALA A 33 -20.60 29.89 5.73
CA ALA A 33 -21.56 30.10 6.81
C ALA A 33 -23.03 30.00 6.36
N LYS A 34 -23.28 30.19 5.06
CA LYS A 34 -24.58 29.99 4.40
C LYS A 34 -24.35 29.22 3.10
N PRO A 35 -25.27 28.32 2.69
CA PRO A 35 -25.16 27.65 1.40
C PRO A 35 -25.14 28.66 0.25
N ASP A 36 -24.08 28.63 -0.54
CA ASP A 36 -23.87 29.49 -1.72
C ASP A 36 -24.02 28.73 -3.05
N GLY A 37 -24.25 27.41 -2.98
CA GLY A 37 -24.42 26.54 -4.14
C GLY A 37 -23.12 26.12 -4.82
N PHE A 38 -21.94 26.43 -4.26
CA PHE A 38 -20.67 26.04 -4.86
C PHE A 38 -20.42 24.53 -4.78
N HIS A 39 -20.72 23.94 -3.61
CA HIS A 39 -20.56 22.51 -3.31
C HIS A 39 -21.85 21.74 -3.56
N THR A 40 -21.78 20.67 -4.35
CA THR A 40 -22.93 19.81 -4.70
C THR A 40 -23.16 18.66 -3.70
N VAL A 41 -22.18 18.44 -2.82
CA VAL A 41 -22.22 17.50 -1.71
C VAL A 41 -21.46 18.09 -0.54
N THR A 42 -22.05 18.04 0.66
CA THR A 42 -21.53 18.71 1.86
C THR A 42 -21.56 17.78 3.07
N GLY A 43 -20.63 17.96 4.01
CA GLY A 43 -20.61 17.20 5.27
C GLY A 43 -19.89 15.86 5.19
N TYR A 44 -19.15 15.61 4.11
CA TYR A 44 -18.34 14.41 3.94
C TYR A 44 -16.89 14.79 3.66
N GLU A 45 -15.97 14.01 4.23
CA GLU A 45 -14.56 14.38 4.30
C GLU A 45 -13.70 13.51 3.38
N ALA A 46 -12.69 14.13 2.76
CA ALA A 46 -11.67 13.50 1.92
C ALA A 46 -12.22 12.54 0.84
N PRO A 47 -12.97 13.06 -0.16
CA PRO A 47 -13.48 12.24 -1.25
C PRO A 47 -12.35 11.58 -2.05
N SER A 48 -12.57 10.36 -2.55
CA SER A 48 -11.86 9.77 -3.69
C SER A 48 -12.86 9.34 -4.75
N VAL A 49 -12.51 9.45 -6.03
CA VAL A 49 -13.42 9.20 -7.16
C VAL A 49 -12.77 8.32 -8.21
N TYR A 50 -13.58 7.42 -8.78
CA TYR A 50 -13.31 6.76 -10.04
C TYR A 50 -14.57 6.69 -10.90
N HIS A 51 -14.40 6.58 -12.20
CA HIS A 51 -15.50 6.27 -13.12
C HIS A 51 -15.61 4.77 -13.37
N ARG A 52 -16.83 4.24 -13.24
CA ARG A 52 -17.17 2.86 -13.66
C ARG A 52 -17.24 2.76 -15.19
N LYS A 53 -17.33 1.52 -15.71
CA LYS A 53 -17.41 1.25 -17.15
C LYS A 53 -18.66 1.87 -17.80
N ASP A 54 -19.72 2.07 -17.03
CA ASP A 54 -20.97 2.72 -17.46
C ASP A 54 -20.90 4.26 -17.40
N GLY A 55 -19.75 4.84 -17.05
CA GLY A 55 -19.54 6.28 -17.00
C GLY A 55 -20.06 6.96 -15.73
N LEU A 56 -20.64 6.22 -14.78
CA LEU A 56 -21.02 6.78 -13.48
C LEU A 56 -19.78 6.99 -12.61
N ALA A 57 -19.68 8.19 -12.02
CA ALA A 57 -18.69 8.51 -11.01
C ALA A 57 -19.10 7.89 -9.67
N VAL A 58 -18.18 7.21 -9.01
CA VAL A 58 -18.34 6.68 -7.65
C VAL A 58 -17.44 7.47 -6.73
N ALA A 59 -18.00 8.11 -5.71
CA ALA A 59 -17.25 8.79 -4.68
C ALA A 59 -17.25 7.96 -3.39
N HIS A 60 -16.08 7.86 -2.76
CA HIS A 60 -15.89 7.35 -1.40
C HIS A 60 -15.38 8.45 -0.49
N TRP A 61 -15.92 8.54 0.73
CA TRP A 61 -15.45 9.43 1.79
C TRP A 61 -15.02 8.62 3.02
N LYS A 62 -14.50 9.31 4.04
CA LYS A 62 -14.23 8.71 5.36
C LYS A 62 -15.44 7.98 5.94
N SER A 63 -15.19 7.07 6.89
CA SER A 63 -16.22 6.36 7.66
C SER A 63 -17.20 5.59 6.76
N SER A 64 -16.67 4.99 5.70
CA SER A 64 -17.37 4.11 4.76
C SER A 64 -18.47 4.75 3.94
N TYR A 65 -18.55 6.08 3.87
CA TYR A 65 -19.57 6.74 3.05
C TYR A 65 -19.25 6.61 1.56
N ALA A 66 -20.27 6.39 0.75
CA ALA A 66 -20.19 6.44 -0.70
C ALA A 66 -21.46 7.00 -1.35
N ALA A 67 -21.33 7.49 -2.58
CA ALA A 67 -22.42 7.93 -3.43
C ALA A 67 -22.02 7.80 -4.91
N ILE A 68 -23.01 7.84 -5.79
CA ILE A 68 -22.81 7.85 -7.24
C ILE A 68 -23.33 9.15 -7.86
N SER A 69 -22.70 9.56 -8.96
CA SER A 69 -23.13 10.66 -9.80
C SER A 69 -23.14 10.23 -11.27
N SER A 70 -24.20 10.60 -11.99
CA SER A 70 -24.36 10.37 -13.43
C SER A 70 -24.05 11.61 -14.27
N ASP A 71 -23.68 12.72 -13.64
CA ASP A 71 -23.57 14.05 -14.25
C ASP A 71 -22.30 14.78 -13.81
N ALA A 72 -21.18 14.04 -13.69
CA ALA A 72 -19.86 14.56 -13.34
C ALA A 72 -19.83 15.37 -12.02
N GLY A 73 -20.59 14.91 -11.03
CA GLY A 73 -20.64 15.49 -9.68
C GLY A 73 -21.55 16.69 -9.55
N MET A 74 -22.38 17.01 -10.55
CA MET A 74 -23.38 18.08 -10.46
C MET A 74 -24.51 17.71 -9.49
N SER A 75 -24.88 16.43 -9.44
CA SER A 75 -25.79 15.86 -8.45
C SER A 75 -25.32 14.47 -7.98
N TRP A 76 -25.81 14.06 -6.82
CA TRP A 76 -25.42 12.80 -6.16
C TRP A 76 -26.64 12.02 -5.69
N SER A 77 -26.55 10.69 -5.79
CA SER A 77 -27.40 9.81 -4.99
C SER A 77 -27.26 10.14 -3.50
N LYS A 78 -28.28 9.86 -2.68
CA LYS A 78 -28.18 10.00 -1.22
C LYS A 78 -26.95 9.23 -0.70
N PRO A 79 -25.93 9.90 -0.11
CA PRO A 79 -24.77 9.19 0.40
C PRO A 79 -25.15 8.25 1.54
N PHE A 80 -24.51 7.08 1.56
CA PHE A 80 -24.80 6.04 2.54
C PHE A 80 -23.51 5.36 3.00
N LYS A 81 -23.53 4.76 4.20
CA LYS A 81 -22.43 3.94 4.69
C LYS A 81 -22.48 2.57 4.03
N VAL A 82 -21.44 2.21 3.29
CA VAL A 82 -21.31 0.90 2.63
C VAL A 82 -21.04 -0.17 3.70
N PRO A 83 -21.96 -1.14 3.92
CA PRO A 83 -21.82 -2.10 5.02
C PRO A 83 -20.57 -2.99 4.91
N GLY A 84 -20.14 -3.32 3.69
CA GLY A 84 -18.96 -4.18 3.45
C GLY A 84 -17.61 -3.48 3.60
N ILE A 85 -17.58 -2.14 3.65
CA ILE A 85 -16.34 -1.38 3.87
C ILE A 85 -16.23 -1.10 5.37
N ILE A 86 -15.43 -1.87 6.08
CA ILE A 86 -15.20 -1.71 7.52
C ILE A 86 -14.02 -0.77 7.72
N THR A 87 -14.26 0.53 7.87
CA THR A 87 -13.22 1.52 8.16
C THR A 87 -13.76 2.63 9.05
N ASP A 88 -12.86 3.34 9.74
CA ASP A 88 -13.15 4.59 10.41
C ASP A 88 -12.67 5.81 9.57
N GLY A 89 -12.21 6.89 10.21
CA GLY A 89 -11.81 8.14 9.57
C GLY A 89 -10.44 8.15 8.86
N ALA A 90 -9.83 7.01 8.58
CA ALA A 90 -8.47 6.92 8.01
C ALA A 90 -8.39 7.04 6.47
N LYS A 91 -9.50 7.43 5.83
CA LYS A 91 -9.74 7.55 4.38
C LYS A 91 -9.84 6.20 3.64
N THR A 92 -10.53 6.25 2.52
CA THR A 92 -10.67 5.18 1.53
C THR A 92 -10.25 5.74 0.19
N TRP A 93 -9.36 5.04 -0.52
CA TRP A 93 -8.95 5.38 -1.87
C TRP A 93 -9.54 4.38 -2.85
N GLY A 94 -10.29 4.84 -3.85
CA GLY A 94 -10.75 4.01 -4.95
C GLY A 94 -10.20 4.50 -6.29
N GLN A 95 -9.82 3.56 -7.15
CA GLN A 95 -9.41 3.87 -8.52
C GLN A 95 -9.73 2.74 -9.51
N ARG A 96 -9.83 3.09 -10.79
CA ARG A 96 -9.70 2.13 -11.89
C ARG A 96 -8.21 1.80 -12.11
N THR A 97 -7.91 0.56 -12.46
CA THR A 97 -6.55 0.08 -12.76
C THR A 97 -6.33 -0.04 -14.28
N GLU A 98 -5.06 -0.10 -14.71
CA GLU A 98 -4.67 -0.12 -16.13
C GLU A 98 -5.20 -1.34 -16.91
N ASP A 99 -5.44 -2.45 -16.23
CA ASP A 99 -6.11 -3.64 -16.79
C ASP A 99 -7.64 -3.47 -16.91
N GLY A 100 -8.18 -2.29 -16.57
CA GLY A 100 -9.60 -1.96 -16.66
C GLY A 100 -10.46 -2.50 -15.53
N LEU A 101 -9.84 -3.01 -14.46
CA LEU A 101 -10.49 -3.42 -13.21
C LEU A 101 -10.52 -2.25 -12.21
N TYR A 102 -10.90 -2.54 -10.96
CA TYR A 102 -11.03 -1.54 -9.89
C TYR A 102 -10.33 -2.03 -8.63
N ALA A 103 -9.77 -1.08 -7.88
CA ALA A 103 -9.17 -1.33 -6.58
C ALA A 103 -9.69 -0.32 -5.55
N LEU A 104 -9.98 -0.80 -4.34
CA LEU A 104 -10.13 0.05 -3.15
C LEU A 104 -9.01 -0.23 -2.18
N VAL A 105 -8.37 0.82 -1.66
CA VAL A 105 -7.31 0.76 -0.65
C VAL A 105 -7.78 1.49 0.60
N TYR A 106 -7.78 0.81 1.74
CA TYR A 106 -8.25 1.36 3.02
C TYR A 106 -7.72 0.56 4.22
N ASN A 107 -7.98 1.06 5.43
CA ASN A 107 -7.72 0.31 6.65
C ASN A 107 -8.96 -0.50 7.03
N PRO A 108 -8.94 -1.84 6.98
CA PRO A 108 -10.10 -2.67 7.32
C PRO A 108 -10.29 -2.78 8.85
N ALA A 109 -10.35 -1.64 9.53
CA ALA A 109 -10.44 -1.51 10.98
C ALA A 109 -11.38 -0.36 11.35
N ASN A 110 -12.24 -0.58 12.35
CA ASN A 110 -13.18 0.41 12.88
C ASN A 110 -12.67 1.07 14.17
N TYR A 111 -11.34 1.14 14.34
CA TYR A 111 -10.68 1.74 15.50
C TYR A 111 -9.89 2.98 15.09
N GLY A 112 -10.45 4.17 15.31
CA GLY A 112 -9.89 5.43 14.80
C GLY A 112 -8.45 5.77 15.21
N SER A 113 -7.97 5.24 16.36
CA SER A 113 -6.60 5.46 16.86
C SER A 113 -5.60 4.36 16.45
N GLN A 114 -6.09 3.26 15.88
CA GLN A 114 -5.33 2.07 15.51
C GLN A 114 -5.61 1.70 14.05
N ARG A 115 -4.80 2.26 13.14
CA ARG A 115 -5.07 2.26 11.69
C ARG A 115 -4.17 1.27 10.97
N TRP A 116 -4.48 -0.02 11.09
CA TRP A 116 -3.76 -1.08 10.37
C TRP A 116 -4.66 -2.30 10.15
N PRO A 117 -4.32 -3.17 9.18
CA PRO A 117 -3.32 -2.95 8.14
C PRO A 117 -3.76 -1.90 7.11
N LEU A 118 -2.93 -1.60 6.11
CA LEU A 118 -3.40 -1.02 4.85
C LEU A 118 -3.66 -2.16 3.86
N ALA A 119 -4.92 -2.31 3.44
CA ALA A 119 -5.36 -3.40 2.59
C ALA A 119 -5.86 -2.90 1.23
N VAL A 120 -5.82 -3.77 0.22
CA VAL A 120 -6.44 -3.57 -1.09
C VAL A 120 -7.47 -4.67 -1.34
N VAL A 121 -8.59 -4.31 -1.95
CA VAL A 121 -9.60 -5.23 -2.50
C VAL A 121 -9.80 -4.90 -3.97
N THR A 122 -10.12 -5.90 -4.79
CA THR A 122 -10.26 -5.74 -6.24
C THR A 122 -11.66 -6.09 -6.72
N GLY A 123 -12.11 -5.47 -7.81
CA GLY A 123 -13.42 -5.70 -8.40
C GLY A 123 -13.40 -5.55 -9.92
N THR A 124 -14.31 -6.24 -10.61
CA THR A 124 -14.39 -6.21 -12.09
C THR A 124 -15.36 -5.17 -12.63
N ASP A 125 -16.27 -4.70 -11.77
CA ASP A 125 -17.40 -3.81 -12.08
C ASP A 125 -17.35 -2.45 -11.36
N GLY A 126 -16.47 -2.32 -10.35
CA GLY A 126 -16.39 -1.12 -9.51
C GLY A 126 -17.55 -0.99 -8.52
N ILE A 127 -18.18 -2.12 -8.16
CA ILE A 127 -19.28 -2.20 -7.18
C ILE A 127 -18.96 -3.30 -6.18
N THR A 128 -18.65 -4.49 -6.69
CA THR A 128 -18.37 -5.69 -5.90
C THR A 128 -16.87 -5.88 -5.81
N PHE A 129 -16.37 -5.99 -4.59
CA PHE A 129 -14.94 -6.14 -4.32
C PHE A 129 -14.70 -7.40 -3.49
N ASP A 130 -13.63 -8.11 -3.80
CA ASP A 130 -13.21 -9.34 -3.15
C ASP A 130 -11.68 -9.40 -3.00
N ASN A 131 -11.17 -10.57 -2.59
CA ASN A 131 -9.74 -10.86 -2.48
C ASN A 131 -8.99 -9.78 -1.70
N MET A 132 -9.35 -9.58 -0.43
CA MET A 132 -8.65 -8.63 0.43
C MET A 132 -7.19 -9.06 0.62
N LEU A 133 -6.28 -8.22 0.17
CA LEU A 133 -4.83 -8.41 0.22
C LEU A 133 -4.17 -7.31 1.02
N LEU A 134 -2.96 -7.60 1.50
CA LEU A 134 -2.13 -6.65 2.22
C LEU A 134 -1.37 -5.74 1.23
N VAL A 135 -1.52 -4.42 1.37
CA VAL A 135 -0.58 -3.46 0.77
C VAL A 135 0.60 -3.27 1.71
N ASP A 136 0.30 -3.00 2.98
CA ASP A 136 1.31 -2.84 4.02
C ASP A 136 0.72 -3.21 5.38
N GLY A 137 1.45 -4.01 6.15
CA GLY A 137 1.07 -4.47 7.49
C GLY A 137 2.08 -4.08 8.56
N GLU A 138 3.14 -3.36 8.20
CA GLU A 138 4.23 -3.04 9.10
C GLU A 138 3.95 -1.74 9.85
N VAL A 139 3.73 -1.84 11.16
CA VAL A 139 3.49 -0.66 12.01
C VAL A 139 4.75 -0.36 12.81
N ALA A 140 5.61 0.48 12.23
CA ALA A 140 6.82 0.95 12.91
C ALA A 140 6.48 1.65 14.23
N GLN A 141 7.42 1.65 15.18
CA GLN A 141 7.26 2.39 16.43
C GLN A 141 7.14 3.89 16.15
N ARG A 142 6.15 4.56 16.76
CA ARG A 142 6.03 6.02 16.72
C ARG A 142 7.12 6.65 17.57
N ARG A 143 8.04 7.42 16.96
CA ARG A 143 9.22 7.97 17.66
C ARG A 143 8.92 9.30 18.34
N PHE A 144 8.02 10.11 17.76
CA PHE A 144 7.70 11.44 18.29
C PHE A 144 6.25 11.54 18.75
N ILE A 145 6.05 11.96 20.01
CA ILE A 145 4.73 12.30 20.53
C ILE A 145 4.17 13.54 19.82
N GLY A 146 2.86 13.59 19.60
CA GLY A 146 2.19 14.74 19.02
C GLY A 146 0.68 14.63 19.14
N ARG A 147 0.01 15.78 19.24
CA ARG A 147 -1.45 15.85 19.29
C ARG A 147 -2.04 15.19 18.04
N ALA A 148 -3.04 14.34 18.24
CA ALA A 148 -3.76 13.63 17.18
C ALA A 148 -2.86 12.76 16.26
N LYS A 149 -1.71 12.26 16.74
CA LYS A 149 -0.93 11.25 16.03
C LYS A 149 -1.43 9.84 16.33
N ASP A 150 -2.37 9.36 15.54
CA ASP A 150 -2.88 7.99 15.62
C ASP A 150 -1.84 7.00 15.08
N PHE A 151 -1.87 5.77 15.58
CA PHE A 151 -0.92 4.72 15.21
C PHE A 151 -1.29 4.05 13.89
N GLY A 152 -0.28 3.60 13.14
CA GLY A 152 -0.46 2.83 11.92
C GLY A 152 -0.46 3.63 10.62
N LEU A 153 -0.81 2.91 9.55
CA LEU A 153 -0.74 3.29 8.15
C LEU A 153 -2.05 3.98 7.78
N GLN A 154 -2.01 5.22 7.33
CA GLN A 154 -3.22 6.03 7.25
C GLN A 154 -3.17 7.11 6.20
N TYR A 155 -4.36 7.57 5.83
CA TYR A 155 -4.60 8.65 4.88
C TYR A 155 -4.08 8.30 3.50
N VAL A 156 -4.40 7.08 3.06
CA VAL A 156 -4.05 6.61 1.72
C VAL A 156 -4.65 7.51 0.64
N ARG A 157 -3.84 7.80 -0.37
CA ARG A 157 -4.21 8.58 -1.55
C ARG A 157 -3.40 8.08 -2.75
N GLY A 158 -4.06 7.93 -3.89
CA GLY A 158 -3.39 7.66 -5.17
C GLY A 158 -3.43 8.88 -6.08
N ILE A 159 -3.42 8.63 -7.38
CA ILE A 159 -3.45 9.66 -8.42
C ILE A 159 -4.88 9.75 -8.95
N SER A 160 -5.50 10.91 -8.79
CA SER A 160 -6.88 11.11 -9.26
C SER A 160 -6.93 11.13 -10.78
N GLU A 161 -8.07 10.71 -11.33
CA GLU A 161 -8.30 10.78 -12.77
C GLU A 161 -8.06 12.21 -13.28
N GLY A 162 -7.35 12.31 -14.41
CA GLY A 162 -6.92 13.58 -15.01
C GLY A 162 -5.59 14.15 -14.48
N ASP A 163 -5.05 13.65 -13.37
CA ASP A 163 -3.82 14.21 -12.76
C ASP A 163 -2.53 13.49 -13.24
N GLY A 164 -2.64 12.76 -14.35
CA GLY A 164 -1.55 12.03 -14.99
C GLY A 164 -1.53 10.53 -14.67
N ASN A 165 -0.66 9.80 -15.37
CA ASN A 165 -0.46 8.38 -15.19
C ASN A 165 1.06 8.09 -15.19
N PRO A 166 1.64 7.52 -14.13
CA PRO A 166 3.04 7.15 -14.10
C PRO A 166 3.39 6.14 -15.21
N PRO A 167 4.62 6.12 -15.73
CA PRO A 167 5.04 5.09 -16.68
C PRO A 167 4.86 3.67 -16.12
N GLY A 168 4.37 2.76 -16.95
CA GLY A 168 4.09 1.37 -16.57
C GLY A 168 2.59 1.11 -16.41
N SER A 169 2.23 0.02 -15.75
CA SER A 169 0.84 -0.36 -15.48
C SER A 169 0.46 -0.37 -14.00
N ASP A 170 1.42 -0.13 -13.12
CA ASP A 170 1.24 -0.34 -11.68
C ASP A 170 0.37 0.73 -11.04
N MET A 171 -0.36 0.32 -10.00
CA MET A 171 -1.03 1.26 -9.11
C MET A 171 -0.03 1.80 -8.10
N TRP A 172 -0.07 3.12 -7.87
CA TRP A 172 0.75 3.81 -6.87
C TRP A 172 -0.13 4.48 -5.84
N VAL A 173 0.18 4.23 -4.55
CA VAL A 173 -0.50 4.87 -3.44
C VAL A 173 0.52 5.46 -2.47
N THR A 174 0.17 6.60 -1.87
CA THR A 174 0.93 7.29 -0.84
C THR A 174 0.12 7.33 0.44
N TYR A 175 0.78 7.18 1.57
CA TYR A 175 0.16 7.21 2.89
C TYR A 175 1.21 7.60 3.94
N SER A 176 0.76 7.83 5.17
CA SER A 176 1.65 8.08 6.30
C SER A 176 1.64 6.91 7.29
N GLY A 177 2.78 6.60 7.89
CA GLY A 177 2.89 5.75 9.07
C GLY A 177 2.96 6.63 10.32
N ASN A 178 2.05 6.42 11.27
CA ASN A 178 1.95 7.17 12.54
C ASN A 178 1.81 8.71 12.40
N LYS A 179 1.42 9.21 11.21
CA LYS A 179 1.52 10.64 10.84
C LYS A 179 2.94 11.20 11.06
N GLU A 180 3.95 10.39 10.74
CA GLU A 180 5.36 10.68 11.00
C GLU A 180 6.24 10.35 9.80
N ASP A 181 6.16 9.11 9.32
CA ASP A 181 6.87 8.67 8.11
C ASP A 181 5.94 8.71 6.90
N ILE A 182 6.44 9.19 5.77
CA ILE A 182 5.70 9.19 4.51
C ILE A 182 6.15 8.00 3.66
N TRP A 183 5.17 7.23 3.22
CA TRP A 183 5.36 6.00 2.47
C TRP A 183 4.71 6.10 1.10
N THR A 184 5.30 5.40 0.14
CA THR A 184 4.68 5.11 -1.13
C THR A 184 4.77 3.61 -1.37
N SER A 185 3.67 3.02 -1.84
CA SER A 185 3.61 1.62 -2.24
C SER A 185 3.23 1.53 -3.70
N ARG A 186 4.01 0.71 -4.41
CA ARG A 186 3.71 0.24 -5.74
C ARG A 186 2.99 -1.10 -5.64
N VAL A 187 1.86 -1.22 -6.32
CA VAL A 187 1.07 -2.44 -6.40
C VAL A 187 1.00 -2.87 -7.87
N PRO A 188 1.65 -3.98 -8.26
CA PRO A 188 1.63 -4.45 -9.64
C PRO A 188 0.22 -4.78 -10.14
N VAL A 189 -0.05 -4.43 -11.40
CA VAL A 189 -1.32 -4.70 -12.10
C VAL A 189 -1.03 -5.67 -13.26
N PRO A 190 -1.77 -6.79 -13.40
CA PRO A 190 -2.93 -7.18 -12.59
C PRO A 190 -2.55 -7.55 -11.15
N ILE A 191 -3.39 -7.11 -10.20
CA ILE A 191 -3.23 -7.44 -8.77
C ILE A 191 -3.60 -8.92 -8.59
N ARG A 192 -2.65 -9.72 -8.10
CA ARG A 192 -2.82 -11.18 -7.95
C ARG A 192 -2.94 -11.55 -6.48
N TYR A 193 -3.95 -12.34 -6.16
CA TYR A 193 -4.17 -12.90 -4.82
C TYR A 193 -3.52 -14.28 -4.62
N LYS A 194 -3.07 -14.93 -5.71
CA LYS A 194 -2.43 -16.25 -5.69
C LYS A 194 -1.26 -16.33 -6.65
N VAL A 195 -0.35 -17.25 -6.36
CA VAL A 195 0.74 -17.67 -7.24
C VAL A 195 0.49 -19.12 -7.65
N GLU A 196 0.69 -19.43 -8.92
CA GLU A 196 0.55 -20.79 -9.46
C GLU A 196 1.89 -21.30 -9.98
N GLY A 197 2.11 -22.60 -9.86
CA GLY A 197 3.32 -23.26 -10.36
C GLY A 197 4.55 -23.10 -9.46
N PRO A 198 5.69 -23.70 -9.88
CA PRO A 198 6.93 -23.67 -9.13
C PRO A 198 7.60 -22.30 -9.16
N VAL A 199 8.28 -21.93 -8.07
CA VAL A 199 9.10 -20.72 -7.98
C VAL A 199 10.58 -21.09 -8.14
N SER A 200 11.28 -20.42 -9.06
CA SER A 200 12.72 -20.63 -9.32
C SER A 200 13.38 -19.32 -9.74
N ASP A 201 13.42 -18.38 -8.79
CA ASP A 201 13.91 -17.03 -9.06
C ASP A 201 15.44 -17.00 -9.17
N LYS A 202 15.94 -16.17 -10.10
CA LYS A 202 17.36 -15.83 -10.23
C LYS A 202 17.52 -14.33 -10.37
N PHE A 203 18.42 -13.74 -9.60
CA PHE A 203 18.68 -12.30 -9.64
C PHE A 203 19.69 -11.91 -10.74
N ASP A 204 20.44 -12.87 -11.28
CA ASP A 204 21.56 -12.65 -12.21
C ASP A 204 21.21 -11.84 -13.45
N LYS A 205 19.98 -12.01 -13.96
CA LYS A 205 19.46 -11.32 -15.15
C LYS A 205 18.93 -9.91 -14.86
N LEU A 206 18.76 -9.54 -13.59
CA LEU A 206 18.25 -8.23 -13.19
C LEU A 206 19.39 -7.21 -13.13
N GLY A 207 19.09 -5.94 -13.41
CA GLY A 207 20.03 -4.85 -13.14
C GLY A 207 20.27 -4.66 -11.63
N VAL A 208 21.41 -4.10 -11.25
CA VAL A 208 21.62 -3.64 -9.86
C VAL A 208 20.60 -2.55 -9.56
N GLY A 209 19.93 -2.64 -8.41
CA GLY A 209 18.86 -1.74 -8.02
C GLY A 209 17.58 -1.85 -8.87
N ALA A 210 17.51 -2.81 -9.80
CA ALA A 210 16.32 -3.03 -10.60
C ALA A 210 15.13 -3.42 -9.73
N GLN A 211 13.94 -3.15 -10.26
CA GLN A 211 12.72 -3.68 -9.69
C GLN A 211 12.77 -5.21 -9.65
N LEU A 212 12.34 -5.77 -8.52
CA LEU A 212 12.20 -7.21 -8.35
C LEU A 212 10.75 -7.63 -8.66
N PRO A 213 10.49 -8.39 -9.74
CA PRO A 213 9.17 -8.95 -10.00
C PRO A 213 8.82 -10.03 -8.99
N ASP A 214 7.54 -10.24 -8.72
CA ASP A 214 6.99 -11.33 -7.89
C ASP A 214 7.42 -11.38 -6.40
N TRP A 215 8.13 -10.35 -5.92
CA TRP A 215 8.50 -10.20 -4.52
C TRP A 215 7.81 -8.99 -3.88
N ASN A 216 7.24 -9.18 -2.70
CA ASN A 216 6.73 -8.08 -1.87
C ASN A 216 7.88 -7.56 -1.01
N LEU A 217 8.21 -6.28 -1.16
CA LEU A 217 9.35 -5.66 -0.49
C LEU A 217 8.88 -4.56 0.46
N TYR A 218 9.36 -4.60 1.69
CA TYR A 218 9.23 -3.53 2.67
C TYR A 218 10.62 -2.93 2.91
N ARG A 219 10.77 -1.65 2.56
CA ARG A 219 12.06 -0.99 2.34
C ARG A 219 12.14 0.35 3.08
N PRO A 220 12.24 0.38 4.42
CA PRO A 220 12.52 1.62 5.14
C PRO A 220 13.80 2.29 4.62
N LYS A 221 13.88 3.61 4.74
CA LYS A 221 15.07 4.38 4.29
C LYS A 221 16.36 3.93 4.96
N TRP A 222 16.29 3.46 6.21
CA TRP A 222 17.41 2.95 6.98
C TRP A 222 17.50 1.42 7.03
N ALA A 223 16.62 0.72 6.32
CA ALA A 223 16.69 -0.72 6.13
C ALA A 223 16.37 -1.10 4.68
N PRO A 224 17.24 -0.72 3.72
CA PRO A 224 16.95 -0.92 2.30
C PRO A 224 17.06 -2.40 1.91
N VAL A 225 16.20 -2.80 0.96
CA VAL A 225 16.32 -4.07 0.24
C VAL A 225 16.73 -3.78 -1.20
N SER A 226 17.69 -4.46 -1.82
CA SER A 226 18.00 -4.22 -3.25
C SER A 226 18.72 -5.38 -3.92
N VAL A 227 18.62 -5.47 -5.26
CA VAL A 227 19.46 -6.39 -6.04
C VAL A 227 20.87 -5.80 -6.17
N VAL A 228 21.88 -6.57 -5.80
CA VAL A 228 23.29 -6.15 -5.82
C VAL A 228 24.19 -7.14 -6.56
N ALA A 229 25.33 -6.64 -7.04
CA ALA A 229 26.39 -7.43 -7.70
C ALA A 229 27.24 -8.21 -6.69
N PHE A 230 26.60 -9.14 -5.97
CA PHE A 230 27.25 -10.03 -5.01
C PHE A 230 26.85 -11.49 -5.26
N PRO A 231 27.82 -12.42 -5.32
CA PRO A 231 29.27 -12.21 -5.16
C PRO A 231 29.98 -11.62 -6.39
N SER A 232 29.30 -11.44 -7.52
CA SER A 232 29.92 -10.84 -8.72
C SER A 232 28.90 -10.09 -9.59
N ALA A 233 29.36 -9.46 -10.67
CA ALA A 233 28.46 -8.83 -11.65
C ALA A 233 27.53 -9.84 -12.37
N ALA A 234 27.97 -11.11 -12.49
CA ALA A 234 27.22 -12.17 -13.15
C ALA A 234 26.40 -13.04 -12.19
N ASN A 235 26.70 -13.00 -10.90
CA ASN A 235 25.99 -13.74 -9.85
C ASN A 235 25.51 -12.73 -8.80
N LYS A 236 24.22 -12.42 -8.81
CA LYS A 236 23.63 -11.33 -8.04
C LYS A 236 22.79 -11.85 -6.88
N SER A 237 22.61 -11.01 -5.88
CA SER A 237 21.85 -11.33 -4.67
C SER A 237 20.80 -10.26 -4.38
N LEU A 238 19.69 -10.67 -3.74
CA LEU A 238 18.81 -9.76 -3.03
C LEU A 238 19.43 -9.47 -1.67
N GLN A 239 19.90 -8.24 -1.47
CA GLN A 239 20.49 -7.80 -0.22
C GLN A 239 19.44 -7.11 0.65
N LEU A 240 19.45 -7.45 1.94
CA LEU A 240 18.75 -6.73 2.99
C LEU A 240 19.83 -6.08 3.87
N GLU A 241 19.78 -4.75 4.00
CA GLU A 241 20.62 -4.01 4.95
C GLU A 241 19.73 -3.44 6.03
N ASP A 242 20.27 -3.30 7.24
CA ASP A 242 19.52 -2.74 8.36
C ASP A 242 20.42 -1.95 9.31
N ARG A 243 20.05 -0.69 9.52
CA ARG A 243 20.60 0.20 10.54
C ARG A 243 19.48 0.98 11.24
N ASP A 244 18.23 0.54 11.10
CA ASP A 244 17.07 1.21 11.67
C ASP A 244 16.77 0.64 13.08
N PRO A 245 16.89 1.43 14.15
CA PRO A 245 16.59 0.94 15.49
C PRO A 245 15.08 0.74 15.76
N TYR A 246 14.20 1.21 14.87
CA TYR A 246 12.74 1.21 15.06
C TYR A 246 12.00 0.45 13.96
N ASN A 247 12.72 -0.16 13.02
CA ASN A 247 12.17 -0.79 11.84
C ASN A 247 13.10 -1.89 11.32
N TYR A 248 12.74 -2.51 10.19
CA TYR A 248 13.55 -3.56 9.59
C TYR A 248 13.33 -3.71 8.09
N ALA A 249 14.30 -4.33 7.42
CA ALA A 249 14.17 -4.76 6.03
C ALA A 249 13.33 -6.06 5.97
N LYS A 250 12.39 -6.15 5.02
CA LYS A 250 11.62 -7.39 4.81
C LYS A 250 11.39 -7.65 3.32
N ALA A 251 11.55 -8.90 2.92
CA ALA A 251 11.25 -9.39 1.58
C ALA A 251 10.41 -10.67 1.68
N VAL A 252 9.27 -10.71 1.00
CA VAL A 252 8.34 -11.85 1.01
C VAL A 252 8.13 -12.34 -0.40
N ARG A 253 8.42 -13.63 -0.62
CA ARG A 253 8.10 -14.33 -1.86
C ARG A 253 6.91 -15.25 -1.64
N VAL A 254 5.78 -14.89 -2.21
CA VAL A 254 4.59 -15.76 -2.23
C VAL A 254 4.85 -16.90 -3.23
N PHE A 255 4.50 -18.12 -2.88
CA PHE A 255 4.56 -19.29 -3.76
C PHE A 255 3.22 -20.03 -3.72
N ALA A 256 3.03 -21.01 -4.61
CA ALA A 256 1.78 -21.76 -4.67
C ALA A 256 1.47 -22.46 -3.34
N GLU A 257 0.23 -22.33 -2.86
CA GLU A 257 -0.23 -22.99 -1.64
C GLU A 257 -0.08 -24.51 -1.76
N ALA A 258 0.53 -25.13 -0.75
CA ALA A 258 0.76 -26.57 -0.74
C ALA A 258 0.80 -27.11 0.69
N LYS A 259 0.34 -28.36 0.85
CA LYS A 259 0.49 -29.11 2.13
C LYS A 259 1.93 -29.52 2.39
N VAL A 260 2.72 -29.67 1.33
CA VAL A 260 4.15 -30.01 1.37
C VAL A 260 4.86 -29.13 0.36
N ALA A 261 5.90 -28.42 0.78
CA ALA A 261 6.70 -27.56 -0.07
C ALA A 261 8.20 -27.80 0.19
N HIS A 262 8.99 -27.78 -0.88
CA HIS A 262 10.44 -27.78 -0.80
C HIS A 262 10.94 -26.36 -1.04
N VAL A 263 11.41 -25.71 0.02
CA VAL A 263 11.97 -24.36 -0.04
C VAL A 263 13.48 -24.46 0.09
N SER A 264 14.20 -23.89 -0.89
CA SER A 264 15.66 -23.83 -0.85
C SER A 264 16.13 -22.50 -1.42
N PHE A 265 17.13 -21.92 -0.79
CA PHE A 265 17.80 -20.70 -1.23
C PHE A 265 19.20 -20.66 -0.62
N LYS A 266 20.06 -19.78 -1.15
CA LYS A 266 21.37 -19.50 -0.58
C LYS A 266 21.27 -18.24 0.27
N VAL A 267 21.89 -18.26 1.44
CA VAL A 267 21.98 -17.10 2.33
C VAL A 267 23.45 -16.85 2.66
N TYR A 268 23.82 -15.57 2.71
CA TYR A 268 25.13 -15.13 3.15
C TYR A 268 24.94 -14.00 4.15
N ALA A 269 25.39 -14.21 5.39
CA ALA A 269 25.42 -13.17 6.41
C ALA A 269 26.81 -12.53 6.40
N ARG A 270 26.87 -11.22 6.23
CA ARG A 270 28.16 -10.49 6.21
C ARG A 270 28.77 -10.33 7.60
N GLN A 271 27.98 -10.55 8.64
CA GLN A 271 28.36 -10.47 10.04
C GLN A 271 27.64 -11.56 10.84
N ALA A 272 28.23 -11.96 11.96
CA ALA A 272 27.70 -12.96 12.87
C ALA A 272 27.69 -12.49 14.34
N ASP A 273 27.98 -11.22 14.59
CA ASP A 273 28.16 -10.62 15.93
C ASP A 273 27.10 -9.54 16.27
N LYS A 274 26.17 -9.27 15.35
CA LYS A 274 25.10 -8.28 15.50
C LYS A 274 23.99 -8.44 14.47
N GLY A 275 22.81 -7.92 14.82
CA GLY A 275 21.61 -8.01 14.00
C GLY A 275 21.00 -9.41 14.03
N THR A 276 19.78 -9.52 13.49
CA THR A 276 19.05 -10.78 13.40
C THR A 276 18.41 -10.88 12.03
N LEU A 277 18.50 -12.03 11.38
CA LEU A 277 17.71 -12.35 10.18
C LEU A 277 16.75 -13.49 10.50
N GLU A 278 15.45 -13.25 10.28
CA GLU A 278 14.41 -14.27 10.40
C GLU A 278 13.96 -14.70 9.00
N MET A 279 13.94 -16.01 8.75
CA MET A 279 13.50 -16.62 7.51
C MET A 279 12.35 -17.57 7.83
N GLU A 280 11.20 -17.31 7.25
CA GLU A 280 9.94 -17.89 7.70
C GLU A 280 9.12 -18.43 6.54
N VAL A 281 8.46 -19.55 6.78
CA VAL A 281 7.41 -20.07 5.91
C VAL A 281 6.10 -19.88 6.65
N LEU A 282 5.14 -19.22 6.00
CA LEU A 282 3.86 -18.82 6.57
C LEU A 282 2.70 -19.36 5.71
N ASP A 283 1.56 -19.60 6.34
CA ASP A 283 0.29 -19.74 5.62
C ASP A 283 -0.40 -18.38 5.41
N GLN A 284 -1.57 -18.38 4.78
CA GLN A 284 -2.33 -17.15 4.46
C GLN A 284 -2.82 -16.37 5.69
N VAL A 285 -2.89 -16.99 6.88
CA VAL A 285 -3.31 -16.31 8.12
C VAL A 285 -2.13 -15.98 9.03
N GLY A 286 -0.90 -16.32 8.64
CA GLY A 286 0.32 -16.02 9.37
C GLY A 286 0.79 -17.12 10.32
N HIS A 287 0.23 -18.33 10.26
CA HIS A 287 0.81 -19.45 11.01
C HIS A 287 2.21 -19.78 10.48
N ARG A 288 3.14 -20.04 11.39
CA ARG A 288 4.58 -20.16 11.11
C ARG A 288 5.09 -21.57 11.42
N PRO A 289 4.88 -22.56 10.53
CA PRO A 289 5.37 -23.93 10.75
C PRO A 289 6.90 -24.02 10.77
N VAL A 290 7.61 -23.13 10.08
CA VAL A 290 9.07 -23.11 10.01
C VAL A 290 9.59 -21.69 10.19
N ARG A 291 10.57 -21.54 11.09
CA ARG A 291 11.38 -20.33 11.23
C ARG A 291 12.84 -20.70 11.42
N VAL A 292 13.72 -20.06 10.65
CA VAL A 292 15.17 -20.12 10.83
C VAL A 292 15.65 -18.71 11.18
N VAL A 293 16.47 -18.62 12.23
CA VAL A 293 17.00 -17.36 12.74
C VAL A 293 18.52 -17.40 12.66
N LEU A 294 19.12 -16.43 11.97
CA LEU A 294 20.54 -16.11 12.14
C LEU A 294 20.64 -15.07 13.24
N GLY A 295 21.03 -15.50 14.44
CA GLY A 295 21.05 -14.68 15.64
C GLY A 295 22.28 -13.79 15.73
N SER A 296 22.18 -12.72 16.53
CA SER A 296 23.26 -11.75 16.79
C SER A 296 24.47 -12.34 17.52
N ASN A 297 24.36 -13.56 18.03
CA ASN A 297 25.43 -14.30 18.70
C ASN A 297 26.14 -15.31 17.77
N GLY A 298 25.83 -15.30 16.47
CA GLY A 298 26.45 -16.18 15.49
C GLY A 298 25.87 -17.59 15.46
N HIS A 299 24.77 -17.84 16.16
CA HIS A 299 24.06 -19.12 16.15
C HIS A 299 22.88 -19.11 15.18
N ILE A 300 22.64 -20.27 14.56
CA ILE A 300 21.43 -20.59 13.83
C ILE A 300 20.43 -21.21 14.81
N GLN A 301 19.22 -20.66 14.87
CA GLN A 301 18.13 -21.26 15.63
C GLN A 301 17.00 -21.67 14.70
N ILE A 302 16.44 -22.85 14.90
CA ILE A 302 15.36 -23.39 14.07
C ILE A 302 14.15 -23.67 14.96
N ALA A 303 12.99 -23.15 14.55
CA ALA A 303 11.71 -23.44 15.19
C ALA A 303 10.76 -24.17 14.24
N ASN A 304 10.06 -25.17 14.80
CA ASN A 304 9.07 -26.00 14.11
C ASN A 304 7.63 -25.73 14.61
N GLY A 305 7.37 -24.50 15.06
CA GLY A 305 6.08 -24.07 15.62
C GLY A 305 5.86 -24.38 17.11
N SER A 306 6.63 -25.29 17.73
CA SER A 306 6.48 -25.61 19.17
C SER A 306 7.74 -25.38 20.00
N LYS A 307 8.91 -25.63 19.43
CA LYS A 307 10.20 -25.47 20.11
C LYS A 307 11.19 -24.76 19.22
N MET A 308 12.16 -24.12 19.85
CA MET A 308 13.35 -23.57 19.19
C MET A 308 14.56 -24.44 19.54
N VAL A 309 15.35 -24.81 18.54
CA VAL A 309 16.55 -25.65 18.68
C VAL A 309 17.75 -24.88 18.13
N ASP A 310 18.85 -24.90 18.86
CA ASP A 310 20.13 -24.39 18.37
C ASP A 310 20.73 -25.39 17.36
N ALA A 311 20.96 -24.92 16.14
CA ALA A 311 21.52 -25.69 15.03
C ALA A 311 23.02 -25.45 14.83
N GLY A 312 23.66 -24.67 15.72
CA GLY A 312 25.09 -24.41 15.72
C GLY A 312 25.48 -23.06 15.11
N LEU A 313 26.78 -22.85 14.95
CA LEU A 313 27.35 -21.59 14.49
C LEU A 313 27.20 -21.41 12.98
N TYR A 314 26.93 -20.17 12.53
CA TYR A 314 27.14 -19.74 11.16
C TYR A 314 28.38 -18.85 11.05
N LYS A 315 28.94 -18.76 9.85
CA LYS A 315 30.10 -17.93 9.53
C LYS A 315 29.79 -17.02 8.34
#